data_AF-X0XZU9-F1
#
_entry.id   AF-X0XZU9-F1
#
_cell.length_a   1.000
_cell.length_b   1.000
_cell.length_c   1.000
_cell.angle_alpha   90.00
_cell.angle_beta   90.00
_cell.angle_gamma   90.00
#
_symmetry.space_group_name_H-M   'P 1'
#
loop_
_entity.id
_entity.type
_entity.pdbx_description
1 polymer ?
#
loop_
_entity_poly.entity_id
_entity_poly.type
_entity_poly.pdbx_seq_one_letter_code
_entity_poly.pdbx_strand_id
1 'polypeptide(L)'
;KEIEEGQKMDVSLFKSGDLVDITGLSKGKGFAGVVKRYHFAGGPKTHGQSDRHRARGSIGAGTSPGRVLKGMRMAGQMGNKRVTTRNLEVFQADPERNLLLISGAVPGARNGLLLIKKSRRGK
;
A
#
# COMPACT_ATOMS: atom_id res chain seq x y z
N LYS A 1 24.82 10.68 -10.29
CA LYS A 1 25.48 10.45 -11.60
C LYS A 1 24.61 11.14 -12.62
N GLU A 2 25.18 12.05 -13.41
CA GLU A 2 24.53 12.50 -14.63
C GLU A 2 24.33 11.29 -15.55
N ILE A 3 23.20 11.27 -16.23
CA ILE A 3 22.77 10.21 -17.14
C ILE A 3 22.63 10.89 -18.49
N GLU A 4 23.22 10.30 -19.53
CA GLU A 4 23.16 10.82 -20.89
C GLU A 4 21.88 10.32 -21.62
N GLU A 5 21.40 11.09 -22.59
CA GLU A 5 20.22 10.72 -23.37
C GLU A 5 20.47 9.43 -24.17
N GLY A 6 19.53 8.48 -24.10
CA GLY A 6 19.66 7.19 -24.75
C GLY A 6 20.47 6.14 -23.97
N GLN A 7 20.98 6.46 -22.78
CA GLN A 7 21.66 5.49 -21.92
C GLN A 7 20.69 4.37 -21.50
N LYS A 8 21.04 3.12 -21.83
CA LYS A 8 20.30 1.93 -21.38
C LYS A 8 20.53 1.70 -19.88
N MET A 9 19.45 1.43 -19.16
CA MET A 9 19.49 1.09 -17.73
C MET A 9 19.01 -0.33 -17.53
N ASP A 10 19.90 -1.16 -16.99
CA ASP A 10 19.64 -2.56 -16.68
C ASP A 10 19.61 -2.79 -15.16
N VAL A 11 19.25 -4.00 -14.75
CA VAL A 11 19.24 -4.42 -13.33
C VAL A 11 20.62 -4.46 -12.68
N SER A 12 21.71 -4.33 -13.46
CA SER A 12 23.11 -4.25 -13.00
C SER A 12 23.40 -3.06 -12.07
N LEU A 13 22.48 -2.08 -12.00
CA LEU A 13 22.54 -0.95 -11.07
C LEU A 13 22.36 -1.38 -9.60
N PHE A 14 21.82 -2.57 -9.35
CA PHE A 14 21.57 -3.12 -8.02
C PHE A 14 22.52 -4.29 -7.73
N LYS A 15 22.92 -4.44 -6.46
CA LYS A 15 23.69 -5.58 -5.98
C LYS A 15 22.89 -6.36 -4.94
N SER A 16 23.19 -7.65 -4.80
CA SER A 16 22.67 -8.46 -3.67
C SER A 16 23.01 -7.78 -2.33
N GLY A 17 22.04 -7.73 -1.44
CA GLY A 17 22.13 -7.04 -0.14
C GLY A 17 21.81 -5.54 -0.18
N ASP A 18 21.63 -4.93 -1.35
CA ASP A 18 21.19 -3.54 -1.42
C ASP A 18 19.75 -3.37 -0.89
N LEU A 19 19.51 -2.28 -0.16
CA LEU A 19 18.17 -1.88 0.26
C LEU A 19 17.51 -0.97 -0.77
N VAL A 20 16.27 -1.29 -1.14
CA VAL A 20 15.47 -0.54 -2.12
C VAL A 20 14.09 -0.16 -1.58
N ASP A 21 13.61 0.99 -2.03
CA ASP A 21 12.23 1.45 -1.87
C ASP A 21 11.49 1.20 -3.19
N ILE A 22 10.38 0.48 -3.12
CA ILE A 22 9.56 0.13 -4.31
C ILE A 22 8.21 0.84 -4.21
N THR A 23 7.91 1.64 -5.21
CA THR A 23 6.63 2.35 -5.34
C THR A 23 5.81 1.78 -6.47
N GLY A 24 4.54 1.50 -6.21
CA GLY A 24 3.61 0.97 -7.20
C GLY A 24 2.17 1.32 -6.89
N LEU A 25 1.25 0.93 -7.78
CA LEU A 25 -0.18 1.01 -7.52
C LEU A 25 -0.62 -0.25 -6.79
N SER A 26 -1.15 -0.08 -5.57
CA SER A 26 -1.71 -1.19 -4.79
C SER A 26 -2.89 -1.86 -5.50
N LYS A 27 -3.07 -3.17 -5.27
CA LYS A 27 -4.23 -3.91 -5.82
C LYS A 27 -5.54 -3.24 -5.41
N GLY A 28 -6.39 -2.94 -6.39
CA GLY A 28 -7.74 -2.43 -6.17
C GLY A 28 -8.61 -3.45 -5.41
N LYS A 29 -9.40 -2.98 -4.45
CA LYS A 29 -10.35 -3.79 -3.66
C LYS A 29 -11.79 -3.32 -3.80
N GLY A 30 -12.07 -2.39 -4.72
CA GLY A 30 -13.39 -1.80 -4.96
C GLY A 30 -13.87 -0.90 -3.81
N PHE A 31 -15.19 -0.76 -3.68
CA PHE A 31 -15.82 -0.10 -2.53
C PHE A 31 -15.75 -1.01 -1.30
N ALA A 32 -14.99 -0.61 -0.30
CA ALA A 32 -14.79 -1.38 0.92
C ALA A 32 -15.55 -0.75 2.10
N GLY A 33 -16.28 -1.58 2.85
CA GLY A 33 -16.87 -1.20 4.12
C GLY A 33 -15.83 -0.92 5.21
N VAL A 34 -16.27 -0.30 6.31
CA VAL A 34 -15.39 0.17 7.40
C VAL A 34 -14.57 -0.94 8.06
N VAL A 35 -15.13 -2.14 8.20
CA VAL A 35 -14.42 -3.30 8.78
C VAL A 35 -13.23 -3.70 7.91
N LYS A 36 -13.41 -3.82 6.58
CA LYS A 36 -12.33 -4.19 5.65
C LYS A 36 -11.32 -3.05 5.45
N ARG A 37 -11.79 -1.80 5.43
CA ARG A 37 -10.98 -0.63 5.09
C ARG A 37 -10.15 -0.11 6.28
N TYR A 38 -10.69 -0.20 7.50
CA TYR A 38 -10.10 0.40 8.70
C TYR A 38 -10.04 -0.54 9.90
N HIS A 39 -10.32 -1.83 9.72
CA HIS A 39 -10.27 -2.84 10.79
C HIS A 39 -11.19 -2.53 11.98
N PHE A 40 -12.36 -1.94 11.73
CA PHE A 40 -13.37 -1.71 12.76
C PHE A 40 -13.90 -3.04 13.29
N ALA A 41 -14.12 -3.14 14.61
CA ALA A 41 -14.60 -4.36 15.26
C ALA A 41 -16.06 -4.71 14.89
N GLY A 42 -16.91 -3.70 14.65
CA GLY A 42 -18.35 -3.89 14.45
C GLY A 42 -19.10 -4.03 15.78
N GLY A 43 -20.37 -4.44 15.71
CA GLY A 43 -21.21 -4.72 16.88
C GLY A 43 -21.14 -6.20 17.28
N PRO A 44 -21.70 -6.57 18.45
CA PRO A 44 -21.82 -7.98 18.85
C PRO A 44 -22.66 -8.77 17.84
N LYS A 45 -22.39 -10.07 17.70
CA LYS A 45 -23.12 -10.95 16.77
C LYS A 45 -24.48 -11.40 17.31
N THR A 46 -24.62 -11.49 18.63
CA THR A 46 -25.82 -11.96 19.36
C THR A 46 -26.27 -10.90 20.37
N HIS A 47 -27.10 -11.28 21.36
CA HIS A 47 -27.62 -10.40 22.42
C HIS A 47 -28.44 -9.21 21.88
N GLY A 48 -29.42 -9.50 21.01
CA GLY A 48 -30.36 -8.49 20.52
C GLY A 48 -29.83 -7.57 19.42
N GLN A 49 -28.64 -7.84 18.87
CA GLN A 49 -28.17 -7.16 17.67
C GLN A 49 -29.09 -7.48 16.48
N SER A 50 -29.55 -6.45 15.77
CA SER A 50 -30.36 -6.58 14.55
C SER A 50 -29.48 -6.71 13.30
N ASP A 51 -29.26 -5.61 12.59
CA ASP A 51 -28.71 -5.49 11.25
C ASP A 51 -27.33 -4.79 11.24
N ARG A 52 -26.81 -4.41 12.41
CA ARG A 52 -25.64 -3.53 12.54
C ARG A 52 -24.35 -4.22 12.93
N HIS A 53 -24.26 -5.54 12.78
CA HIS A 53 -23.06 -6.31 13.11
C HIS A 53 -21.76 -5.73 12.49
N ARG A 54 -21.82 -5.22 11.25
CA ARG A 54 -20.67 -4.62 10.54
C ARG A 54 -20.80 -3.11 10.32
N ALA A 55 -21.69 -2.45 11.06
CA ALA A 55 -21.90 -1.01 10.97
C ALA A 55 -20.72 -0.22 11.54
N ARG A 56 -20.67 1.07 11.19
CA ARG A 56 -19.58 1.99 11.58
C ARG A 56 -19.67 2.55 13.00
N GLY A 57 -20.79 2.34 13.69
CA GLY A 57 -21.08 2.98 14.98
C GLY A 57 -21.35 4.47 14.82
N SER A 58 -21.06 5.25 15.88
CA SER A 58 -21.21 6.71 15.88
C SER A 58 -20.20 7.40 14.96
N ILE A 59 -20.57 8.60 14.49
CA ILE A 59 -19.91 9.31 13.39
C ILE A 59 -19.55 10.75 13.76
N GLY A 60 -19.88 11.14 15.00
CA GLY A 60 -19.74 12.49 15.52
C GLY A 60 -20.42 12.62 16.89
N ALA A 61 -20.11 13.71 17.57
CA ALA A 61 -20.83 14.15 18.76
C ALA A 61 -22.12 14.91 18.36
N GLY A 62 -23.04 15.09 19.32
CA GLY A 62 -24.30 15.81 19.14
C GLY A 62 -24.11 17.31 18.89
N THR A 63 -24.37 18.15 19.89
CA THR A 63 -24.48 19.62 19.75
C THR A 63 -23.21 20.28 19.21
N SER A 64 -22.05 19.99 19.79
CA SER A 64 -20.76 20.49 19.32
C SER A 64 -19.94 19.30 18.86
N PRO A 65 -19.51 19.20 17.57
CA PRO A 65 -19.41 20.25 16.54
C PRO A 65 -20.60 20.38 15.56
N GLY A 66 -21.71 19.67 15.76
CA GLY A 66 -22.93 19.76 14.91
C GLY A 66 -22.76 19.29 13.45
N ARG A 67 -21.61 18.69 13.11
CA ARG A 67 -21.29 18.16 11.78
C ARG A 67 -20.29 17.02 11.86
N VAL A 68 -20.15 16.27 10.78
CA VAL A 68 -19.08 15.27 10.66
C VAL A 68 -17.75 15.97 10.38
N LEU A 69 -16.72 15.66 11.17
CA LEU A 69 -15.38 16.20 10.97
C LEU A 69 -14.70 15.64 9.71
N LYS A 70 -13.88 16.47 9.04
CA LYS A 70 -13.08 16.04 7.89
C LYS A 70 -12.12 14.92 8.30
N GLY A 71 -11.94 13.94 7.42
CA GLY A 71 -11.11 12.77 7.70
C GLY A 71 -11.78 11.68 8.52
N MET A 72 -13.06 11.83 8.89
CA MET A 72 -13.84 10.76 9.53
C MET A 72 -13.81 9.48 8.69
N ARG A 73 -13.45 8.36 9.32
CA ARG A 73 -13.28 7.07 8.66
C ARG A 73 -14.64 6.50 8.23
N MET A 74 -14.82 6.30 6.93
CA MET A 74 -16.07 5.77 6.34
C MET A 74 -15.82 4.76 5.22
N ALA A 75 -16.86 4.03 4.82
CA ALA A 75 -16.78 3.16 3.66
C ALA A 75 -16.38 3.94 2.40
N GLY A 76 -15.74 3.27 1.44
CA GLY A 76 -15.29 3.90 0.21
C GLY A 76 -14.26 3.08 -0.54
N GLN A 77 -13.76 3.65 -1.64
CA GLN A 77 -12.77 3.01 -2.48
C GLN A 77 -11.50 2.65 -1.67
N MET A 78 -11.04 1.41 -1.84
CA MET A 78 -9.82 0.87 -1.23
C MET A 78 -8.90 0.26 -2.30
N GLY A 79 -7.59 0.47 -2.14
CA GLY A 79 -6.58 0.03 -3.11
C GLY A 79 -6.49 0.98 -4.31
N ASN A 80 -5.82 0.57 -5.38
CA ASN A 80 -5.53 1.41 -6.56
C ASN A 80 -4.93 2.79 -6.21
N LYS A 81 -4.12 2.82 -5.16
CA LYS A 81 -3.41 4.01 -4.69
C LYS A 81 -1.92 3.76 -4.78
N ARG A 82 -1.16 4.83 -5.02
CA ARG A 82 0.30 4.80 -4.98
C ARG A 82 0.76 4.48 -3.56
N VAL A 83 1.50 3.39 -3.41
CA VAL A 83 2.06 2.92 -2.13
C VAL A 83 3.53 2.63 -2.34
N THR A 84 4.35 2.97 -1.34
CA THR A 84 5.78 2.68 -1.32
C THR A 84 6.05 1.67 -0.20
N THR A 85 6.54 0.49 -0.56
CA THR A 85 7.15 -0.44 0.40
C THR A 85 8.62 -0.07 0.51
N ARG A 86 9.10 0.17 1.73
CA ARG A 86 10.45 0.68 1.98
C ARG A 86 11.37 -0.41 2.49
N ASN A 87 12.66 -0.22 2.30
CA ASN A 87 13.74 -1.06 2.85
C ASN A 87 13.58 -2.55 2.52
N LEU A 88 13.17 -2.86 1.29
CA LEU A 88 13.20 -4.23 0.79
C LEU A 88 14.62 -4.59 0.37
N GLU A 89 15.04 -5.81 0.66
CA GLU A 89 16.37 -6.30 0.33
C GLU A 89 16.38 -6.90 -1.08
N VAL A 90 17.39 -6.53 -1.87
CA VAL A 90 17.69 -7.19 -3.14
C VAL A 90 18.36 -8.52 -2.84
N PHE A 91 17.68 -9.62 -3.15
CA PHE A 91 18.26 -10.96 -2.99
C PHE A 91 19.28 -11.23 -4.09
N GLN A 92 18.90 -10.97 -5.34
CA GLN A 92 19.76 -11.21 -6.51
C GLN A 92 19.36 -10.30 -7.67
N ALA A 93 20.35 -9.85 -8.44
CA ALA A 93 20.16 -9.23 -9.75
C ALA A 93 20.71 -10.17 -10.83
N ASP A 94 19.93 -10.42 -11.88
CA ASP A 94 20.30 -11.24 -13.03
C ASP A 94 20.24 -10.36 -14.30
N PRO A 95 21.40 -9.80 -14.73
CA PRO A 95 21.47 -8.96 -15.93
C PRO A 95 21.21 -9.70 -17.24
N GLU A 96 21.47 -11.01 -17.32
CA GLU A 96 21.27 -11.77 -18.56
C GLU A 96 19.79 -11.87 -18.91
N ARG A 97 18.94 -12.05 -17.88
CA ARG A 97 17.49 -12.14 -18.03
C ARG A 97 16.76 -10.83 -17.73
N ASN A 98 17.50 -9.79 -17.32
CA ASN A 98 16.96 -8.53 -16.82
C ASN A 98 15.94 -8.70 -15.70
N LEU A 99 16.26 -9.56 -14.72
CA LEU A 99 15.42 -9.85 -13.56
C LEU A 99 16.04 -9.32 -12.27
N LEU A 100 15.18 -8.80 -11.38
CA LEU A 100 15.55 -8.36 -10.05
C LEU A 100 14.72 -9.13 -9.02
N LEU A 101 15.39 -9.95 -8.21
CA LEU A 101 14.77 -10.73 -7.16
C LEU A 101 14.83 -9.94 -5.86
N ILE A 102 13.66 -9.76 -5.25
CA ILE A 102 13.48 -8.91 -4.07
C ILE A 102 12.88 -9.76 -2.96
N SER A 103 13.46 -9.66 -1.77
CA SER A 103 12.94 -10.30 -0.58
C SER A 103 11.76 -9.49 -0.04
N GLY A 104 10.54 -10.01 -0.19
CA GLY A 104 9.33 -9.44 0.41
C GLY A 104 8.21 -9.10 -0.57
N ALA A 105 7.21 -8.37 -0.07
CA ALA A 105 5.99 -8.07 -0.81
C ALA A 105 6.08 -6.75 -1.58
N VAL A 106 5.78 -6.82 -2.87
CA VAL A 106 5.78 -5.70 -3.81
C VAL A 106 4.36 -5.14 -3.98
N PRO A 107 4.18 -3.80 -4.02
CA PRO A 107 2.86 -3.20 -4.17
C PRO A 107 2.30 -3.39 -5.58
N GLY A 108 1.19 -4.12 -5.70
CA GLY A 108 0.40 -4.16 -6.92
C GLY A 108 0.05 -5.55 -7.41
N ALA A 109 -0.55 -5.62 -8.60
CA ALA A 109 -0.83 -6.86 -9.30
C ALA A 109 0.35 -7.27 -10.19
N ARG A 110 0.33 -8.51 -10.67
CA ARG A 110 1.28 -8.99 -11.67
C ARG A 110 1.19 -8.07 -12.91
N ASN A 111 2.33 -7.82 -13.55
CA ASN A 111 2.48 -6.92 -14.71
C ASN A 111 2.17 -5.44 -14.41
N GLY A 112 2.12 -5.04 -13.14
CA GLY A 112 2.02 -3.62 -12.76
C GLY A 112 3.37 -2.90 -12.91
N LEU A 113 3.32 -1.63 -13.29
CA LEU A 113 4.50 -0.77 -13.31
C LEU A 113 4.97 -0.46 -11.88
N LEU A 114 6.28 -0.56 -11.67
CA LEU A 114 6.94 -0.29 -10.40
C LEU A 114 8.08 0.70 -10.60
N LEU A 115 8.24 1.60 -9.62
CA LEU A 115 9.36 2.51 -9.52
C LEU A 115 10.26 2.03 -8.39
N ILE A 116 11.47 1.62 -8.74
CA ILE A 116 12.47 1.08 -7.81
C ILE A 116 13.55 2.12 -7.61
N LYS A 117 13.84 2.43 -6.35
CA LYS A 117 14.85 3.40 -5.94
C LYS A 117 15.74 2.78 -4.87
N LYS A 118 17.04 3.06 -4.89
CA LYS A 118 17.92 2.72 -3.76
C LYS A 118 17.45 3.47 -2.50
N SER A 119 17.22 2.75 -1.42
CA SER A 119 16.75 3.35 -0.17
C SER A 119 17.81 4.28 0.38
N ARG A 120 17.38 5.47 0.84
CA ARG A 120 18.26 6.43 1.53
C ARG A 120 18.34 6.18 3.03
N ARG A 121 17.48 5.31 3.56
CA ARG A 121 17.35 5.04 5.00
C ARG A 121 17.68 3.57 5.27
N GLY A 122 18.93 3.21 4.98
CA GLY A 122 19.52 2.00 5.54
C GLY A 122 19.88 2.26 7.01
N LYS A 123 19.71 1.25 7.86
CA LYS A 123 20.40 1.22 9.15
C LYS A 123 21.91 1.24 8.93
#